data_AF-A0A6L6QKG8-F1
#
_entry.id   AF-A0A6L6QKG8-F1
#
_cell.length_a   1.000
_cell.length_b   1.000
_cell.length_c   1.000
_cell.angle_alpha   90.00
_cell.angle_beta   90.00
_cell.angle_gamma   90.00
#
_symmetry.space_group_name_H-M   'P 1'
#
loop_
_entity.id
_entity.type
_entity.pdbx_description
1 polymer ?
#
loop_
_entity_poly.entity_id
_entity_poly.type
_entity_poly.pdbx_seq_one_letter_code
_entity_poly.pdbx_strand_id
1 'polypeptide(L)'
;MNARFDNASYEELCAQIDALCEQKDSPEFKSALSQLEKFAEAGSADAAEFLAELLAYDGCCHDAARAYKWYFVSLSSQGYSTEFNDRNGSPAHYRGPVGDFRNESMVSDLVTRLGFEKVLCLDQEAREWLLLYSLAAGTSGSPKIVR
;
A
#
# COMPACT_ATOMS: atom_id res chain seq x y z
N MET A 1 -27.39 -11.96 -14.58
CA MET A 1 -26.29 -12.80 -14.09
C MET A 1 -25.71 -12.09 -12.88
N ASN A 2 -26.08 -12.52 -11.67
CA ASN A 2 -25.52 -11.97 -10.43
C ASN A 2 -24.32 -12.81 -10.06
N ALA A 3 -23.13 -12.32 -10.38
CA ALA A 3 -21.91 -12.96 -9.93
C ALA A 3 -21.74 -12.69 -8.43
N ARG A 4 -21.75 -13.78 -7.65
CA ARG A 4 -21.32 -13.81 -6.26
C ARG A 4 -19.84 -13.44 -6.22
N PHE A 5 -19.52 -12.18 -5.95
CA PHE A 5 -18.15 -11.75 -5.69
C PHE A 5 -17.95 -11.22 -4.28
N ASP A 6 -18.92 -11.37 -3.38
CA ASP A 6 -18.87 -10.77 -2.03
C ASP A 6 -17.91 -11.50 -1.05
N ASN A 7 -17.04 -12.40 -1.51
CA ASN A 7 -16.17 -13.19 -0.60
C ASN A 7 -14.97 -13.88 -1.29
N ALA A 8 -14.39 -13.27 -2.34
CA ALA A 8 -13.17 -13.84 -2.95
C ALA A 8 -12.01 -13.80 -1.94
N SER A 9 -11.20 -14.86 -1.90
CA SER A 9 -9.98 -14.88 -1.09
C SER A 9 -8.94 -13.90 -1.63
N TYR A 10 -7.94 -13.56 -0.81
CA TYR A 10 -6.82 -12.72 -1.24
C TYR A 10 -6.14 -13.31 -2.49
N GLU A 11 -5.87 -14.62 -2.50
CA GLU A 11 -5.22 -15.31 -3.61
C GLU A 11 -6.08 -15.31 -4.88
N GLU A 12 -7.40 -15.47 -4.73
CA GLU A 12 -8.35 -15.39 -5.84
C GLU A 12 -8.38 -13.99 -6.46
N LEU A 13 -8.34 -12.94 -5.62
CA LEU A 13 -8.30 -11.56 -6.06
C LEU A 13 -7.01 -11.24 -6.81
N CYS A 14 -5.85 -11.67 -6.31
CA CYS A 14 -4.57 -11.49 -6.99
C CYS A 14 -4.58 -12.17 -8.38
N ALA A 15 -4.99 -13.45 -8.43
CA ALA A 15 -5.09 -14.19 -9.69
C ALA A 15 -6.09 -13.55 -10.68
N GLN A 16 -7.20 -13.01 -10.17
CA GLN A 16 -8.20 -12.33 -10.99
C GLN A 16 -7.67 -11.02 -11.56
N ILE A 17 -6.95 -10.22 -10.76
CA ILE A 17 -6.32 -8.97 -11.19
C ILE A 17 -5.29 -9.24 -12.29
N ASP A 18 -4.42 -10.22 -12.09
CA ASP A 18 -3.40 -10.59 -13.08
C ASP A 18 -4.03 -11.01 -14.41
N ALA A 19 -5.07 -11.84 -14.37
CA ALA A 19 -5.77 -12.30 -15.56
C ALA A 19 -6.53 -11.19 -16.31
N LEU A 20 -6.93 -10.13 -15.61
CA LEU A 20 -7.75 -9.04 -16.14
C LEU A 20 -6.96 -7.74 -16.38
N CYS A 21 -5.65 -7.71 -16.20
CA CYS A 21 -4.85 -6.49 -16.33
C CYS A 21 -4.95 -5.85 -17.73
N GLU A 22 -5.05 -6.65 -18.81
CA GLU A 22 -5.30 -6.14 -20.16
C GLU A 22 -6.70 -5.52 -20.33
N GLN A 23 -7.63 -5.84 -19.43
CA GLN A 23 -9.01 -5.38 -19.37
C GLN A 23 -9.24 -4.47 -18.16
N LYS A 24 -8.27 -3.63 -17.82
CA LYS A 24 -8.29 -2.75 -16.63
C LYS A 24 -9.53 -1.87 -16.45
N ASP A 25 -10.21 -1.57 -17.56
CA ASP A 25 -11.43 -0.77 -17.53
C ASP A 25 -12.70 -1.58 -17.28
N SER A 26 -12.61 -2.91 -17.31
CA SER A 26 -13.72 -3.83 -17.04
C SER A 26 -14.27 -3.65 -15.62
N PRO A 27 -15.59 -3.82 -15.43
CA PRO A 27 -16.20 -3.85 -14.10
C PRO A 27 -15.58 -4.90 -13.19
N GLU A 28 -15.19 -6.06 -13.74
CA GLU A 28 -14.61 -7.18 -13.01
C GLU A 28 -13.24 -6.82 -12.43
N PHE A 29 -12.38 -6.20 -13.24
CA PHE A 29 -11.07 -5.73 -12.78
C PHE A 29 -11.21 -4.68 -11.67
N LYS A 30 -12.07 -3.67 -11.87
CA LYS A 30 -12.31 -2.61 -10.88
C LYS A 30 -12.89 -3.16 -9.58
N SER A 31 -13.77 -4.16 -9.67
CA SER A 31 -14.33 -4.86 -8.51
C SER A 31 -13.25 -5.61 -7.74
N ALA A 32 -12.42 -6.39 -8.42
CA ALA A 32 -11.33 -7.14 -7.78
C ALA A 32 -10.32 -6.21 -7.09
N LEU A 33 -9.92 -5.14 -7.78
CA LEU A 33 -9.03 -4.12 -7.23
C LEU A 33 -9.62 -3.44 -5.98
N SER A 34 -10.90 -3.08 -6.02
CA SER A 34 -11.58 -2.47 -4.87
C SER A 34 -11.71 -3.43 -3.69
N GLN A 35 -11.85 -4.73 -3.93
CA GLN A 35 -11.85 -5.73 -2.86
C GLN A 35 -10.47 -5.89 -2.25
N LEU A 36 -9.41 -5.96 -3.07
CA LEU A 36 -8.03 -6.01 -2.60
C LEU A 36 -7.67 -4.78 -1.75
N GLU A 37 -8.10 -3.58 -2.18
CA GLU A 37 -7.95 -2.34 -1.40
C GLU A 37 -8.56 -2.48 0.00
N LYS A 38 -9.73 -3.11 0.14
CA LYS A 38 -10.36 -3.34 1.45
C LYS A 38 -9.53 -4.27 2.34
N PHE A 39 -8.84 -5.27 1.78
CA PHE A 39 -7.92 -6.11 2.57
C PHE A 39 -6.73 -5.31 3.08
N ALA A 40 -6.14 -4.47 2.23
CA ALA A 40 -5.05 -3.57 2.62
C ALA A 40 -5.51 -2.57 3.69
N GLU A 41 -6.70 -1.99 3.52
CA GLU A 41 -7.33 -1.08 4.49
C GLU A 41 -7.69 -1.78 5.82
N ALA A 42 -7.98 -3.08 5.80
CA ALA A 42 -8.18 -3.89 6.99
C ALA A 42 -6.87 -4.25 7.71
N GLY A 43 -5.71 -3.79 7.21
CA GLY A 43 -4.40 -3.99 7.81
C GLY A 43 -3.65 -5.23 7.32
N SER A 44 -4.07 -5.85 6.21
CA SER A 44 -3.27 -6.92 5.58
C SER A 44 -2.03 -6.33 4.92
N ALA A 45 -0.85 -6.65 5.48
CA ALA A 45 0.44 -6.24 4.94
C ALA A 45 0.67 -6.83 3.54
N ASP A 46 0.31 -8.09 3.33
CA ASP A 46 0.43 -8.79 2.04
C ASP A 46 -0.43 -8.11 0.96
N ALA A 47 -1.68 -7.75 1.29
CA ALA A 47 -2.54 -7.03 0.36
C ALA A 47 -2.03 -5.62 0.03
N ALA A 48 -1.49 -4.91 1.03
CA ALA A 48 -0.86 -3.62 0.83
C ALA A 48 0.39 -3.74 -0.07
N GLU A 49 1.21 -4.77 0.13
CA GLU A 49 2.39 -5.03 -0.70
C GLU A 49 2.02 -5.36 -2.14
N PHE A 50 1.09 -6.29 -2.36
CA PHE A 50 0.62 -6.64 -3.71
C PHE A 50 0.03 -5.43 -4.43
N LEU A 51 -0.77 -4.63 -3.72
CA LEU A 51 -1.33 -3.39 -4.28
C LEU A 51 -0.23 -2.38 -4.61
N ALA A 52 0.80 -2.26 -3.76
CA ALA A 52 1.94 -1.39 -4.02
C ALA A 52 2.70 -1.81 -5.29
N GLU A 53 2.97 -3.11 -5.45
CA GLU A 53 3.61 -3.68 -6.64
C GLU A 53 2.80 -3.40 -7.91
N LEU A 54 1.50 -3.70 -7.89
CA LEU A 54 0.59 -3.49 -9.01
C LEU A 54 0.58 -2.02 -9.49
N LEU A 55 0.68 -1.08 -8.55
CA LEU A 55 0.68 0.35 -8.82
C LEU A 55 2.08 0.88 -9.19
N ALA A 56 3.16 0.22 -8.75
CA ALA A 56 4.54 0.65 -9.01
C ALA A 56 4.97 0.38 -10.45
N TYR A 57 4.62 -0.79 -10.99
CA TYR A 57 4.98 -1.16 -12.36
C TYR A 57 4.26 -0.29 -13.39
N ASP A 58 4.95 0.07 -14.48
CA ASP A 58 4.36 0.75 -15.62
C ASP A 58 3.44 -0.23 -16.37
N GLY A 59 2.20 -0.36 -15.88
CA GLY A 59 1.22 -1.34 -16.34
C GLY A 59 -0.22 -0.83 -16.29
N CYS A 60 -1.16 -1.73 -16.01
CA CYS A 60 -2.58 -1.40 -16.04
C CYS A 60 -2.98 -0.34 -15.02
N CYS A 61 -2.36 -0.33 -13.84
CA CYS A 61 -2.75 0.51 -12.71
C CYS A 61 -1.68 1.48 -12.26
N HIS A 62 -0.71 1.81 -13.12
CA HIS A 62 0.44 2.59 -12.69
C HIS A 62 0.06 3.90 -11.97
N ASP A 63 0.47 4.01 -10.70
CA ASP A 63 0.36 5.19 -9.86
C ASP A 63 1.47 5.17 -8.80
N ALA A 64 2.60 5.80 -9.13
CA ALA A 64 3.77 5.83 -8.27
C ALA A 64 3.50 6.40 -6.87
N ALA A 65 2.60 7.38 -6.74
CA ALA A 65 2.32 8.02 -5.45
C ALA A 65 1.51 7.09 -4.54
N ARG A 66 0.50 6.40 -5.10
CA ARG A 66 -0.27 5.40 -4.36
C ARG A 66 0.57 4.17 -4.04
N ALA A 67 1.42 3.72 -4.98
CA ALA A 67 2.37 2.63 -4.75
C ALA A 67 3.26 2.91 -3.54
N TYR A 68 3.86 4.11 -3.50
CA TYR A 68 4.73 4.52 -2.40
C TYR A 68 4.01 4.48 -1.04
N LYS A 69 2.76 4.96 -0.96
CA LYS A 69 1.96 4.93 0.27
C LYS A 69 1.67 3.50 0.74
N TRP A 70 1.37 2.59 -0.18
CA TRP A 70 1.10 1.19 0.18
C TRP A 70 2.35 0.44 0.60
N TYR A 71 3.51 0.72 -0.01
CA TYR A 71 4.79 0.23 0.51
C TYR A 71 5.11 0.78 1.90
N PHE A 72 4.84 2.07 2.15
CA PHE A 72 4.97 2.65 3.49
C PHE A 72 4.15 1.83 4.51
N VAL A 73 2.88 1.57 4.21
CA VAL A 73 1.98 0.81 5.09
C VAL A 73 2.51 -0.61 5.31
N SER A 74 2.77 -1.37 4.24
CA SER A 74 3.23 -2.76 4.35
C SER A 74 4.57 -2.87 5.08
N LEU A 75 5.60 -2.16 4.63
CA LEU A 75 6.95 -2.30 5.18
C LEU A 75 7.05 -1.74 6.60
N SER A 76 6.28 -0.70 6.95
CA SER A 76 6.21 -0.26 8.35
C SER A 76 5.66 -1.33 9.28
N SER A 77 4.67 -2.12 8.84
CA SER A 77 4.12 -3.23 9.62
C SER A 77 5.11 -4.40 9.79
N GLN A 78 6.07 -4.51 8.86
CA GLN A 78 7.14 -5.51 8.88
C GLN A 78 8.37 -5.04 9.71
N GLY A 79 8.33 -3.82 10.26
CA GLY A 79 9.36 -3.29 11.15
C GLY A 79 10.43 -2.43 10.46
N TYR A 80 10.25 -2.06 9.19
CA TYR A 80 11.12 -1.10 8.54
C TYR A 80 10.88 0.32 9.11
N SER A 81 11.96 1.09 9.24
CA SER A 81 11.90 2.49 9.63
C SER A 81 11.27 3.31 8.53
N THR A 82 10.36 4.21 8.92
CA THR A 82 9.71 5.18 8.03
C THR A 82 10.17 6.62 8.27
N GLU A 83 11.08 6.83 9.22
CA GLU A 83 11.70 8.13 9.47
C GLU A 83 12.51 8.56 8.24
N PHE A 84 12.22 9.75 7.72
CA PHE A 84 12.99 10.29 6.61
C PHE A 84 14.33 10.80 7.14
N ASN A 85 15.42 10.11 6.79
CA ASN A 85 16.76 10.44 7.25
C ASN A 85 17.77 10.20 6.12
N ASP A 86 17.78 11.12 5.16
CA ASP A 86 18.74 11.07 4.07
C ASP A 86 20.16 11.37 4.58
N ARG A 87 21.01 10.34 4.59
CA ARG A 87 22.43 10.44 4.99
C ARG A 87 23.32 10.86 3.83
N ASN A 88 22.71 11.11 2.69
CA ASN A 88 23.37 11.43 1.46
C ASN A 88 23.44 12.96 1.37
N GLY A 89 24.53 13.56 1.84
CA GLY A 89 24.62 15.01 2.08
C GLY A 89 24.37 15.92 0.86
N SER A 90 24.41 15.37 -0.37
CA SER A 90 23.92 15.99 -1.61
C SER A 90 23.82 14.93 -2.72
N PRO A 91 22.62 14.55 -3.19
CA PRO A 91 22.60 13.60 -4.32
C PRO A 91 21.39 13.68 -5.27
N ALA A 92 21.49 12.89 -6.34
CA ALA A 92 20.38 12.54 -7.22
C ALA A 92 19.49 11.39 -6.71
N HIS A 93 19.83 10.74 -5.57
CA HIS A 93 19.13 9.55 -5.04
C HIS A 93 19.20 9.47 -3.51
N TYR A 94 18.14 8.96 -2.89
CA TYR A 94 18.01 8.81 -1.43
C TYR A 94 18.96 7.75 -0.85
N ARG A 95 19.46 7.96 0.37
CA ARG A 95 20.17 6.92 1.14
C ARG A 95 19.89 7.02 2.63
N GLY A 96 18.98 6.16 3.11
CA GLY A 96 18.61 6.07 4.52
C GLY A 96 19.58 5.21 5.36
N PRO A 97 19.38 5.16 6.69
CA PRO A 97 19.99 4.15 7.56
C PRO A 97 19.62 2.71 7.14
N VAL A 98 20.36 1.72 7.63
CA VAL A 98 19.97 0.30 7.51
C VAL A 98 18.59 0.10 8.14
N GLY A 99 17.70 -0.58 7.42
CA GLY A 99 16.31 -0.81 7.83
C GLY A 99 15.33 0.30 7.43
N ASP A 100 15.75 1.33 6.69
CA ASP A 100 14.82 2.29 6.07
C ASP A 100 14.15 1.66 4.85
N PHE A 101 12.81 1.67 4.80
CA PHE A 101 12.06 1.04 3.72
C PHE A 101 12.34 1.66 2.34
N ARG A 102 12.80 2.92 2.29
CA ARG A 102 13.15 3.59 1.03
C ARG A 102 14.46 3.09 0.42
N ASN A 103 15.24 2.30 1.15
CA ASN A 103 16.41 1.61 0.61
C ASN A 103 16.04 0.33 -0.15
N GLU A 104 14.81 -0.18 0.02
CA GLU A 104 14.33 -1.34 -0.72
C GLU A 104 14.17 -0.99 -2.20
N SER A 105 14.58 -1.90 -3.08
CA SER A 105 14.72 -1.61 -4.52
C SER A 105 13.41 -1.10 -5.14
N MET A 106 12.29 -1.71 -4.79
CA MET A 106 10.96 -1.33 -5.27
C MET A 106 10.52 0.07 -4.81
N VAL A 107 11.05 0.57 -3.70
CA VAL A 107 10.72 1.89 -3.15
C VAL A 107 11.72 2.95 -3.62
N SER A 108 12.99 2.61 -3.73
CA SER A 108 14.07 3.52 -4.15
C SER A 108 13.79 4.15 -5.52
N ASP A 109 13.26 3.37 -6.45
CA ASP A 109 12.89 3.87 -7.78
C ASP A 109 11.70 4.84 -7.71
N LEU A 110 10.72 4.57 -6.85
CA LEU A 110 9.60 5.48 -6.60
C LEU A 110 10.07 6.79 -5.98
N VAL A 111 10.98 6.74 -5.01
CA VAL A 111 11.56 7.94 -4.39
C VAL A 111 12.28 8.80 -5.42
N THR A 112 13.04 8.18 -6.32
CA THR A 112 13.73 8.86 -7.41
C THR A 112 12.74 9.52 -8.38
N ARG A 113 11.67 8.80 -8.75
CA ARG A 113 10.64 9.29 -9.69
C ARG A 113 9.78 10.41 -9.11
N LEU A 114 9.39 10.30 -7.84
CA LEU A 114 8.50 11.25 -7.15
C LEU A 114 9.24 12.52 -6.68
N GLY A 115 10.53 12.38 -6.35
CA GLY A 115 11.30 13.45 -5.73
C GLY A 115 11.00 13.63 -4.23
N PHE A 116 11.95 14.24 -3.52
CA PHE A 116 11.94 14.25 -2.05
C PHE A 116 10.79 15.05 -1.45
N GLU A 117 10.42 16.19 -2.07
CA GLU A 117 9.31 17.01 -1.60
C GLU A 117 8.00 16.21 -1.60
N LYS A 118 7.71 15.51 -2.70
CA LYS A 118 6.50 14.70 -2.82
C LYS A 118 6.52 13.52 -1.85
N VAL A 119 7.67 12.87 -1.71
CA VAL A 119 7.88 11.76 -0.76
C VAL A 119 7.57 12.20 0.67
N LEU A 120 8.05 13.37 1.10
CA LEU A 120 7.78 13.89 2.44
C LEU A 120 6.29 14.17 2.67
N CYS A 121 5.58 14.69 1.66
CA CYS A 121 4.12 14.84 1.74
C CYS A 121 3.42 13.49 1.88
N LEU A 122 3.83 12.49 1.08
CA LEU A 122 3.23 11.15 1.11
C LEU A 122 3.52 10.43 2.42
N ASP A 123 4.69 10.63 3.02
CA ASP A 123 4.99 10.12 4.37
C ASP A 123 4.00 10.64 5.40
N GLN A 124 3.72 11.95 5.36
CA GLN A 124 2.77 12.56 6.27
C GLN A 124 1.36 12.00 6.06
N GLU A 125 0.90 11.89 4.81
CA GLU A 125 -0.39 11.30 4.49
C GLU A 125 -0.50 9.83 4.95
N ALA A 126 0.55 9.04 4.76
CA ALA A 126 0.57 7.62 5.16
C ALA A 126 0.56 7.47 6.69
N ARG A 127 1.29 8.32 7.42
CA ARG A 127 1.26 8.35 8.89
C ARG A 127 -0.12 8.75 9.42
N GLU A 128 -0.72 9.78 8.85
CA GLU A 128 -2.08 10.21 9.22
C GLU A 128 -3.11 9.10 8.98
N TRP A 129 -2.99 8.41 7.85
CA TRP A 129 -3.83 7.25 7.55
C TRP A 129 -3.66 6.14 8.59
N LEU A 130 -2.43 5.73 8.91
CA LEU A 130 -2.16 4.71 9.94
C LEU A 130 -2.69 5.11 11.32
N LEU A 131 -2.59 6.39 11.69
CA LEU A 131 -3.14 6.90 12.94
C LEU A 131 -4.67 6.79 12.96
N LEU A 132 -5.36 7.20 11.89
CA LEU A 132 -6.82 7.11 11.80
C LEU A 132 -7.30 5.65 11.85
N TYR A 133 -6.63 4.75 11.14
CA TYR A 133 -6.99 3.33 11.09
C TYR A 133 -6.68 2.60 12.40
N SER A 134 -5.56 2.90 13.07
CA SER A 134 -5.27 2.34 14.40
C SER A 134 -6.29 2.79 15.45
N LEU A 135 -6.75 4.03 15.39
CA LEU A 135 -7.83 4.54 16.25
C LEU A 135 -9.16 3.84 15.95
N ALA A 136 -9.51 3.66 14.67
CA ALA A 136 -10.74 2.96 14.28
C ALA A 136 -10.74 1.50 14.77
N ALA A 137 -9.63 0.78 14.60
CA ALA A 137 -9.47 -0.59 15.07
C ALA A 137 -9.57 -0.71 16.61
N GLY A 138 -9.11 0.30 17.35
CA GLY A 138 -9.20 0.35 18.82
C GLY A 138 -10.62 0.60 19.37
N THR A 139 -11.57 1.03 18.54
CA THR A 139 -12.95 1.34 18.97
C THR A 139 -13.94 0.17 18.84
N SER A 140 -13.54 -0.99 18.33
CA SER A 140 -14.35 -2.22 18.39
C SER A 140 -14.29 -2.84 19.80
N GLY A 141 -14.74 -2.08 20.81
CA GLY A 141 -14.90 -2.53 22.17
C GLY A 141 -15.92 -3.66 22.24
N SER A 142 -15.49 -4.82 22.73
CA SER A 142 -16.35 -5.95 23.05
C SER A 142 -17.51 -5.50 23.97
N PRO A 143 -18.76 -5.94 23.72
CA PRO A 143 -19.84 -5.61 24.62
C PRO A 143 -19.56 -6.26 25.98
N LYS A 144 -19.39 -5.42 27.01
CA LYS A 144 -19.40 -5.88 28.41
C LYS A 144 -20.77 -6.48 28.68
N ILE A 145 -20.84 -7.81 28.74
CA ILE A 145 -21.97 -8.51 29.34
C ILE A 145 -21.90 -8.21 30.83
N VAL A 146 -22.73 -7.26 31.27
CA VAL A 146 -23.03 -7.07 32.69
C VAL A 146 -23.92 -8.24 33.09
N ARG A 147 -23.42 -9.10 33.98
CA ARG A 147 -24.23 -10.08 34.70
C ARG A 147 -24.88 -9.43 35.91
#